data_AF-Q5KV24-F1
#
_entry.id   AF-Q5KV24-F1
#
_cell.length_a   1.000
_cell.length_b   1.000
_cell.length_c   1.000
_cell.angle_alpha   90.00
_cell.angle_beta   90.00
_cell.angle_gamma   90.00
#
_symmetry.space_group_name_H-M   'P 1'
#
loop_
_entity.id
_entity.type
_entity.pdbx_description
1 polymer ?
#
loop_
_entity_poly.entity_id
_entity_poly.type
_entity_poly.pdbx_seq_one_letter_code
_entity_poly.pdbx_strand_id
1 'polypeptide(L)'
;MVQGQIGKLTVLKDTELYKLQGEKKVYIKTLKAGGVYRIYTFKPGMLGLGGGYYVDRDARVKYETPSKAKLNQVKMEQLFRGVKLGMSTSQVKKLETAKFILQENIDGVQAWVYSTSLFGYHTLLVYGFENGKLAFYGYSFDAGKEYTNDQLTAIYNNLKQQLITLFGNQYEQSDSGQGYPPALVFHKDGLVIALSYDADGLAVTVTSEQ
;
A
#
# COMPACT_ATOMS: atom_id res chain seq x y z
N MET A 1 0.01 -6.48 7.54
CA MET A 1 -1.00 -6.65 8.59
C MET A 1 -2.14 -7.45 8.00
N VAL A 2 -2.93 -8.12 8.84
CA VAL A 2 -4.16 -8.75 8.35
C VAL A 2 -5.23 -7.66 8.23
N GLN A 3 -6.09 -7.75 7.21
CA GLN A 3 -7.20 -6.83 7.01
C GLN A 3 -8.03 -6.68 8.30
N GLY A 4 -8.34 -5.45 8.70
CA GLY A 4 -9.10 -5.15 9.92
C GLY A 4 -8.31 -5.15 11.23
N GLN A 5 -7.02 -5.51 11.24
CA GLN A 5 -6.20 -5.38 12.45
C GLN A 5 -5.91 -3.90 12.74
N ILE A 6 -6.30 -3.42 13.91
CA ILE A 6 -6.09 -2.03 14.36
C ILE A 6 -4.92 -1.87 15.32
N GLY A 7 -4.37 -2.98 15.84
CA GLY A 7 -3.19 -2.97 16.69
C GLY A 7 -2.79 -4.33 17.23
N LYS A 8 -1.93 -4.30 18.24
CA LYS A 8 -1.38 -5.47 18.93
C LYS A 8 -1.54 -5.27 20.43
N LEU A 9 -1.86 -6.34 21.12
CA LEU A 9 -1.88 -6.41 22.58
C LEU A 9 -0.78 -7.34 23.06
N THR A 10 -0.01 -6.88 24.03
CA THR A 10 0.93 -7.70 24.80
C THR A 10 0.40 -7.83 26.22
N VAL A 11 0.25 -9.06 26.70
CA VAL A 11 -0.17 -9.35 28.08
C VAL A 11 1.04 -9.16 29.00
N LEU A 12 0.98 -8.18 29.90
CA LEU A 12 2.04 -7.88 30.87
C LEU A 12 1.89 -8.73 32.14
N LYS A 13 0.64 -9.02 32.53
CA LYS A 13 0.27 -9.89 33.64
C LYS A 13 -0.91 -10.75 33.22
N ASP A 14 -1.03 -11.95 33.80
CA ASP A 14 -2.16 -12.83 33.53
C ASP A 14 -3.49 -12.06 33.57
N THR A 15 -4.29 -12.22 32.52
CA THR A 15 -5.54 -11.51 32.32
C THR A 15 -6.57 -12.44 31.73
N GLU A 16 -7.83 -12.20 31.97
CA GLU A 16 -8.89 -13.06 31.49
C GLU A 16 -9.37 -12.64 30.09
N LEU A 17 -9.67 -13.65 29.28
CA LEU A 17 -10.38 -13.52 28.02
C LEU A 17 -11.86 -13.81 28.25
N TYR A 18 -12.72 -12.93 27.73
CA TYR A 18 -14.17 -13.06 27.86
C TYR A 18 -14.87 -12.98 26.50
N LYS A 19 -16.08 -13.53 26.41
CA LYS A 19 -17.08 -13.12 25.42
C LYS A 19 -18.13 -12.23 26.07
N LEU A 20 -18.82 -11.41 25.27
CA LEU A 20 -19.95 -10.61 25.73
C LEU A 20 -21.26 -11.30 25.36
N GLN A 21 -22.16 -11.45 26.34
CA GLN A 21 -23.56 -11.82 26.14
C GLN A 21 -24.41 -10.65 26.66
N GLY A 22 -24.82 -9.76 25.77
CA GLY A 22 -25.33 -8.44 26.15
C GLY A 22 -24.25 -7.62 26.86
N GLU A 23 -24.54 -7.19 28.09
CA GLU A 23 -23.59 -6.47 28.95
C GLU A 23 -22.73 -7.39 29.84
N LYS A 24 -23.07 -8.68 29.91
CA LYS A 24 -22.38 -9.64 30.78
C LYS A 24 -21.12 -10.19 30.13
N LYS A 25 -20.01 -10.16 30.89
CA LYS A 25 -18.76 -10.85 30.55
C LYS A 25 -18.87 -12.34 30.90
N VAL A 26 -18.61 -13.21 29.93
CA VAL A 26 -18.53 -14.67 30.10
C VAL A 26 -17.07 -15.08 29.96
N TYR A 27 -16.49 -15.58 31.05
CA TYR A 27 -15.11 -16.05 31.09
C TYR A 27 -14.89 -17.20 30.11
N ILE A 28 -13.78 -17.15 29.39
CA ILE A 28 -13.37 -18.17 28.42
C ILE A 28 -12.10 -18.86 28.90
N LYS A 29 -11.05 -18.08 29.18
CA LYS A 29 -9.76 -18.58 29.66
C LYS A 29 -8.87 -17.45 30.15
N THR A 30 -7.81 -17.77 30.89
CA THR A 30 -6.72 -16.84 31.18
C THR A 30 -5.73 -16.77 30.01
N LEU A 31 -5.38 -15.56 29.59
CA LEU A 31 -4.22 -15.28 28.76
C LEU A 31 -3.01 -15.05 29.66
N LYS A 32 -1.94 -15.80 29.41
CA LYS A 32 -0.71 -15.72 30.21
C LYS A 32 0.13 -14.51 29.87
N ALA A 33 0.85 -13.99 30.87
CA ALA A 33 1.88 -12.99 30.70
C ALA A 33 2.87 -13.37 29.58
N GLY A 34 3.27 -12.39 28.78
CA GLY A 34 4.08 -12.58 27.56
C GLY A 34 3.26 -12.90 26.30
N GLY A 35 1.97 -13.24 26.43
CA GLY A 35 1.11 -13.51 25.28
C GLY A 35 0.91 -12.28 24.39
N VAL A 36 0.94 -12.47 23.07
CA VAL A 36 0.76 -11.41 22.08
C VAL A 36 -0.44 -11.71 21.19
N TYR A 37 -1.36 -10.75 21.07
CA TYR A 37 -2.62 -10.91 20.36
C TYR A 37 -2.88 -9.74 19.41
N ARG A 38 -3.61 -9.98 18.32
CA ARG A 38 -4.06 -8.93 17.41
C ARG A 38 -5.32 -8.27 17.97
N ILE A 39 -5.44 -6.96 17.80
CA ILE A 39 -6.65 -6.20 18.16
C ILE A 39 -7.36 -5.75 16.89
N TYR A 40 -8.68 -5.89 16.88
CA TYR A 40 -9.54 -5.60 15.73
C TYR A 40 -10.60 -4.54 16.03
N THR A 41 -10.96 -4.33 17.29
CA THR A 41 -11.98 -3.35 17.68
C THR A 41 -11.77 -2.83 19.10
N PHE A 42 -12.41 -1.71 19.41
CA PHE A 42 -12.48 -1.15 20.74
C PHE A 42 -13.93 -1.18 21.26
N LYS A 43 -14.06 -1.42 22.56
CA LYS A 43 -15.25 -1.08 23.35
C LYS A 43 -14.82 -0.23 24.54
N PRO A 44 -15.73 0.53 25.17
CA PRO A 44 -15.41 1.26 26.39
C PRO A 44 -14.72 0.34 27.41
N GLY A 45 -13.46 0.66 27.75
CA GLY A 45 -12.65 -0.12 28.69
C GLY A 45 -12.15 -1.49 28.19
N MET A 46 -12.37 -1.88 26.93
CA MET A 46 -12.03 -3.24 26.44
C MET A 46 -11.38 -3.26 25.06
N LEU A 47 -10.53 -4.27 24.82
CA LEU A 47 -9.85 -4.53 23.55
C LEU A 47 -10.39 -5.82 22.93
N GLY A 48 -10.85 -5.75 21.68
CA GLY A 48 -11.42 -6.90 20.97
C GLY A 48 -10.39 -7.67 20.14
N LEU A 49 -10.28 -8.98 20.38
CA LEU A 49 -9.33 -9.89 19.73
C LEU A 49 -9.90 -10.57 18.46
N GLY A 50 -11.12 -10.21 18.06
CA GLY A 50 -11.87 -10.87 16.97
C GLY A 50 -12.81 -11.97 17.50
N GLY A 51 -13.76 -12.43 16.68
CA GLY A 51 -14.68 -13.52 17.04
C GLY A 51 -15.54 -13.29 18.30
N GLY A 52 -15.74 -12.02 18.68
CA GLY A 52 -16.46 -11.63 19.90
C GLY A 52 -15.69 -11.79 21.21
N TYR A 53 -14.37 -11.99 21.15
CA TYR A 53 -13.50 -12.10 22.33
C TYR A 53 -12.92 -10.75 22.75
N TYR A 54 -12.85 -10.52 24.06
CA TYR A 54 -12.39 -9.28 24.64
C TYR A 54 -11.53 -9.49 25.89
N VAL A 55 -10.65 -8.53 26.13
CA VAL A 55 -9.90 -8.36 27.38
C VAL A 55 -10.10 -6.94 27.89
N ASP A 56 -9.96 -6.75 29.19
CA ASP A 56 -10.02 -5.43 29.80
C ASP A 56 -8.78 -4.60 29.44
N ARG A 57 -8.99 -3.31 29.16
CA ARG A 57 -7.94 -2.35 28.84
C ARG A 57 -7.44 -1.71 30.14
N ASP A 58 -6.63 -2.46 30.86
CA ASP A 58 -6.04 -2.02 32.14
C ASP A 58 -4.51 -2.27 32.18
N ALA A 59 -3.90 -2.05 33.35
CA ALA A 59 -2.45 -2.17 33.54
C ALA A 59 -1.88 -3.59 33.31
N ARG A 60 -2.72 -4.63 33.16
CA ARG A 60 -2.28 -5.99 32.86
C ARG A 60 -1.96 -6.18 31.38
N VAL A 61 -2.33 -5.23 30.52
CA VAL A 61 -2.12 -5.33 29.07
C VAL A 61 -1.52 -4.05 28.50
N LYS A 62 -0.67 -4.21 27.48
CA LYS A 62 -0.13 -3.10 26.69
C LYS A 62 -0.73 -3.16 25.30
N TYR A 63 -1.46 -2.12 24.92
CA TYR A 63 -1.90 -1.92 23.54
C TYR A 63 -0.88 -1.08 22.77
N GLU A 64 -0.54 -1.55 21.57
CA GLU A 64 0.35 -0.86 20.64
C GLU A 64 -0.38 -0.73 19.30
N THR A 65 -0.48 0.48 18.77
CA THR A 65 -0.88 0.67 17.38
C THR A 65 0.20 0.09 16.46
N PRO A 66 -0.16 -0.37 15.25
CA PRO A 66 0.84 -0.77 14.28
C PRO A 66 1.78 0.40 14.01
N SER A 67 3.06 0.12 13.88
CA SER A 67 4.02 1.17 13.52
C SER A 67 3.62 1.79 12.18
N LYS A 68 3.91 3.09 12.00
CA LYS A 68 3.73 3.78 10.71
C LYS A 68 4.41 3.01 9.57
N ALA A 69 5.57 2.40 9.84
CA ALA A 69 6.27 1.54 8.89
C ALA A 69 5.42 0.35 8.43
N LYS A 70 4.75 -0.36 9.35
CA LYS A 70 3.93 -1.53 8.98
C LYS A 70 2.64 -1.15 8.25
N LEU A 71 2.05 0.01 8.58
CA LEU A 71 0.94 0.58 7.83
C LEU A 71 1.36 0.90 6.41
N ASN A 72 2.47 1.62 6.25
CA ASN A 72 3.00 2.00 4.95
C ASN A 72 3.35 0.79 4.08
N GLN A 73 3.95 -0.26 4.67
CA GLN A 73 4.21 -1.51 3.95
C GLN A 73 2.93 -2.12 3.37
N VAL A 74 1.84 -2.17 4.14
CA VAL A 74 0.57 -2.72 3.63
C VAL A 74 -0.01 -1.84 2.53
N LYS A 75 0.06 -0.52 2.70
CA LYS A 75 -0.41 0.41 1.66
C LYS A 75 0.41 0.25 0.37
N MET A 76 1.71 -0.01 0.46
CA MET A 76 2.57 -0.32 -0.70
C MET A 76 2.21 -1.64 -1.37
N GLU A 77 2.02 -2.69 -0.57
CA GLU A 77 1.59 -3.99 -1.09
C GLU A 77 0.22 -3.88 -1.80
N GLN A 78 -0.68 -3.02 -1.31
CA GLN A 78 -1.96 -2.76 -1.96
C GLN A 78 -1.83 -1.90 -3.21
N LEU A 79 -1.07 -0.79 -3.13
CA LEU A 79 -0.87 0.14 -4.24
C LEU A 79 -0.20 -0.53 -5.43
N PHE A 80 0.75 -1.43 -5.18
CA PHE A 80 1.55 -2.07 -6.21
C PHE A 80 1.34 -3.58 -6.28
N ARG A 81 0.17 -4.06 -5.84
CA ARG A 81 -0.30 -5.45 -6.05
C ARG A 81 0.68 -6.52 -5.54
N GLY A 82 1.45 -6.18 -4.51
CA GLY A 82 2.42 -7.05 -3.85
C GLY A 82 3.66 -7.39 -4.68
N VAL A 83 3.82 -6.82 -5.88
CA VAL A 83 5.04 -7.04 -6.68
C VAL A 83 6.24 -6.38 -6.02
N LYS A 84 7.43 -6.91 -6.30
CA LYS A 84 8.70 -6.37 -5.82
C LYS A 84 9.73 -6.45 -6.94
N LEU A 85 10.62 -5.47 -6.98
CA LEU A 85 11.78 -5.48 -7.87
C LEU A 85 12.57 -6.80 -7.68
N GLY A 86 13.12 -7.31 -8.79
CA GLY A 86 13.83 -8.60 -8.83
C GLY A 86 12.93 -9.84 -8.89
N MET A 87 11.60 -9.71 -8.85
CA MET A 87 10.70 -10.84 -9.12
C MET A 87 10.85 -11.34 -10.56
N SER A 88 10.78 -12.65 -10.75
CA SER A 88 10.68 -13.25 -12.08
C SER A 88 9.31 -12.99 -12.72
N THR A 89 9.25 -13.09 -14.05
CA THR A 89 7.99 -13.02 -14.82
C THR A 89 6.92 -14.00 -14.29
N SER A 90 7.31 -15.22 -13.90
CA SER A 90 6.40 -16.21 -13.31
C SER A 90 5.83 -15.78 -11.94
N GLN A 91 6.63 -15.11 -11.11
CA GLN A 91 6.18 -14.59 -9.82
C GLN A 91 5.20 -13.43 -10.01
N VAL A 92 5.50 -12.49 -10.91
CA VAL A 92 4.60 -11.37 -11.22
C VAL A 92 3.28 -11.87 -11.82
N LYS A 93 3.33 -12.82 -12.76
CA LYS A 93 2.13 -13.41 -13.39
C LYS A 93 1.18 -14.10 -12.39
N LYS A 94 1.69 -14.60 -11.26
CA LYS A 94 0.84 -15.19 -10.20
C LYS A 94 0.12 -14.15 -9.35
N LEU A 95 0.68 -12.95 -9.25
CA LEU A 95 0.13 -11.85 -8.45
C LEU A 95 -0.83 -10.99 -9.28
N GLU A 96 -0.55 -10.82 -10.58
CA GLU A 96 -1.36 -9.93 -11.41
C GLU A 96 -2.69 -10.57 -11.83
N THR A 97 -3.75 -9.80 -11.65
CA THR A 97 -5.15 -10.19 -11.91
C THR A 97 -5.89 -9.21 -12.82
N ALA A 98 -5.25 -8.09 -13.20
CA ALA A 98 -5.75 -7.09 -14.13
C ALA A 98 -5.84 -7.63 -15.56
N LYS A 99 -6.57 -6.90 -16.40
CA LYS A 99 -6.77 -7.27 -17.81
C LYS A 99 -5.48 -7.05 -18.59
N PHE A 100 -4.82 -8.13 -19.00
CA PHE A 100 -3.66 -8.04 -19.88
C PHE A 100 -4.03 -7.37 -21.21
N ILE A 101 -3.19 -6.43 -21.66
CA ILE A 101 -3.37 -5.70 -22.92
C ILE A 101 -2.34 -6.19 -23.93
N LEU A 102 -1.06 -6.03 -23.62
CA LEU A 102 0.02 -6.36 -24.54
C LEU A 102 1.34 -6.62 -23.81
N GLN A 103 2.27 -7.19 -24.57
CA GLN A 103 3.68 -7.30 -24.21
C GLN A 103 4.50 -6.76 -25.37
N GLU A 104 5.49 -5.92 -25.06
CA GLU A 104 6.43 -5.35 -26.02
C GLU A 104 7.87 -5.49 -25.50
N ASN A 105 8.84 -5.45 -26.41
CA ASN A 105 10.25 -5.35 -26.05
C ASN A 105 10.77 -4.01 -26.56
N ILE A 106 11.24 -3.15 -25.66
CA ILE A 106 11.75 -1.81 -25.96
C ILE A 106 13.15 -1.74 -25.37
N ASP A 107 14.17 -1.56 -26.22
CA ASP A 107 15.58 -1.44 -25.81
C ASP A 107 16.07 -2.54 -24.85
N GLY A 108 15.63 -3.78 -25.07
CA GLY A 108 16.01 -4.93 -24.24
C GLY A 108 15.18 -5.10 -22.96
N VAL A 109 14.25 -4.19 -22.69
CA VAL A 109 13.25 -4.30 -21.62
C VAL A 109 12.00 -4.97 -22.16
N GLN A 110 11.59 -6.08 -21.55
CA GLN A 110 10.28 -6.67 -21.79
C GLN A 110 9.24 -5.94 -20.95
N ALA A 111 8.36 -5.16 -21.60
CA ALA A 111 7.27 -4.44 -20.95
C ALA A 111 5.97 -5.25 -21.06
N TRP A 112 5.30 -5.50 -19.92
CA TRP A 112 3.94 -6.05 -19.88
C TRP A 112 2.97 -4.97 -19.45
N VAL A 113 1.87 -4.85 -20.18
CA VAL A 113 0.90 -3.78 -20.00
C VAL A 113 -0.48 -4.37 -19.69
N TYR A 114 -1.11 -3.86 -18.65
CA TYR A 114 -2.41 -4.29 -18.15
C TYR A 114 -3.33 -3.08 -17.98
N SER A 115 -4.63 -3.24 -18.25
CA SER A 115 -5.65 -2.23 -17.95
C SER A 115 -6.23 -2.46 -16.56
N THR A 116 -6.29 -1.39 -15.78
CA THR A 116 -6.82 -1.39 -14.41
C THR A 116 -7.39 -0.01 -14.06
N SER A 117 -7.85 0.15 -12.82
CA SER A 117 -8.10 1.46 -12.22
C SER A 117 -7.20 1.69 -11.00
N LEU A 118 -6.84 2.96 -10.77
CA LEU A 118 -6.17 3.41 -9.56
C LEU A 118 -6.79 4.74 -9.10
N PHE A 119 -7.14 4.83 -7.81
CA PHE A 119 -7.81 5.99 -7.21
C PHE A 119 -9.07 6.48 -7.95
N GLY A 120 -9.77 5.58 -8.63
CA GLY A 120 -10.99 5.88 -9.39
C GLY A 120 -10.75 6.30 -10.85
N TYR A 121 -9.49 6.37 -11.30
CA TYR A 121 -9.14 6.65 -12.68
C TYR A 121 -8.79 5.37 -13.42
N HIS A 122 -9.14 5.28 -14.70
CA HIS A 122 -8.59 4.25 -15.58
C HIS A 122 -7.11 4.53 -15.82
N THR A 123 -6.32 3.46 -15.88
CA THR A 123 -4.86 3.55 -16.05
C THR A 123 -4.33 2.25 -16.65
N LEU A 124 -3.17 2.33 -17.29
CA LEU A 124 -2.37 1.17 -17.63
C LEU A 124 -1.31 0.91 -16.57
N LEU A 125 -1.29 -0.31 -16.08
CA LEU A 125 -0.24 -0.84 -15.22
C LEU A 125 0.85 -1.47 -16.09
N VAL A 126 2.08 -1.00 -15.91
CA VAL A 126 3.25 -1.41 -16.69
C VAL A 126 4.24 -2.13 -15.78
N TYR A 127 4.72 -3.28 -16.23
CA TYR A 127 5.81 -4.04 -15.62
C TYR A 127 6.97 -4.15 -16.61
N GLY A 128 8.13 -3.58 -16.26
CA GLY A 128 9.35 -3.67 -17.06
C GLY A 128 10.30 -4.73 -16.54
N PHE A 129 10.69 -5.67 -17.39
CA PHE A 129 11.61 -6.75 -17.04
C PHE A 129 12.93 -6.62 -17.79
N GLU A 130 14.04 -6.63 -17.05
CA GLU A 130 15.40 -6.73 -17.57
C GLU A 130 15.98 -8.08 -17.15
N ASN A 131 16.58 -8.82 -18.08
CA ASN A 131 17.16 -10.14 -17.81
C ASN A 131 16.16 -11.10 -17.11
N GLY A 132 14.87 -10.99 -17.43
CA GLY A 132 13.79 -11.79 -16.83
C GLY A 132 13.44 -11.43 -15.39
N LYS A 133 13.92 -10.28 -14.88
CA LYS A 133 13.70 -9.77 -13.54
C LYS A 133 12.99 -8.42 -13.59
N LEU A 134 12.01 -8.22 -12.71
CA LEU A 134 11.25 -6.97 -12.65
C LEU A 134 12.20 -5.82 -12.25
N ALA A 135 12.43 -4.89 -13.16
CA ALA A 135 13.35 -3.76 -13.02
C ALA A 135 12.62 -2.47 -12.65
N PHE A 136 11.39 -2.30 -13.16
CA PHE A 136 10.51 -1.20 -12.78
C PHE A 136 9.04 -1.60 -12.95
N TYR A 137 8.17 -0.84 -12.31
CA TYR A 137 6.73 -0.97 -12.53
C TYR A 137 6.01 0.34 -12.19
N GLY A 138 4.82 0.53 -12.73
CA GLY A 138 4.10 1.79 -12.52
C GLY A 138 2.76 1.86 -13.19
N TYR A 139 2.15 3.03 -13.10
CA TYR A 139 0.85 3.35 -13.66
C TYR A 139 1.02 4.52 -14.64
N SER A 140 0.51 4.38 -15.87
CA SER A 140 0.37 5.45 -16.86
C SER A 140 -1.11 5.83 -16.97
N PHE A 141 -1.41 7.12 -16.84
CA PHE A 141 -2.77 7.68 -16.80
C PHE A 141 -3.17 8.33 -18.13
N ASP A 142 -2.26 8.41 -19.08
CA ASP A 142 -2.46 9.06 -20.38
C ASP A 142 -2.61 8.05 -21.54
N ALA A 143 -2.47 6.77 -21.23
CA ALA A 143 -2.58 5.70 -22.20
C ALA A 143 -3.92 5.72 -22.94
N GLY A 144 -3.84 5.82 -24.28
CA GLY A 144 -5.01 5.90 -25.15
C GLY A 144 -5.58 7.30 -25.36
N LYS A 145 -4.97 8.35 -24.78
CA LYS A 145 -5.42 9.75 -24.87
C LYS A 145 -6.87 9.95 -24.40
N GLU A 146 -7.28 9.18 -23.39
CA GLU A 146 -8.65 9.22 -22.85
C GLU A 146 -8.94 10.52 -22.07
N TYR A 147 -7.90 11.23 -21.64
CA TYR A 147 -8.00 12.44 -20.82
C TYR A 147 -7.46 13.67 -21.54
N THR A 148 -8.14 14.80 -21.35
CA THR A 148 -7.62 16.12 -21.76
C THR A 148 -6.50 16.58 -20.83
N ASN A 149 -5.72 17.57 -21.25
CA ASN A 149 -4.64 18.14 -20.42
C ASN A 149 -5.15 18.67 -19.07
N ASP A 150 -6.34 19.26 -19.04
CA ASP A 150 -6.98 19.74 -17.81
C ASP A 150 -7.35 18.58 -16.88
N GLN A 151 -7.87 17.49 -17.45
CA GLN A 151 -8.18 16.27 -16.71
C GLN A 151 -6.91 15.62 -16.16
N LEU A 152 -5.85 15.51 -16.96
CA LEU A 152 -4.55 15.00 -16.51
C LEU A 152 -3.96 15.87 -15.39
N THR A 153 -4.09 17.19 -15.48
CA THR A 153 -3.67 18.11 -14.40
C THR A 153 -4.47 17.88 -13.12
N ALA A 154 -5.78 17.65 -13.22
CA ALA A 154 -6.61 17.32 -12.07
C ALA A 154 -6.25 15.95 -11.46
N ILE A 155 -5.97 14.95 -12.30
CA ILE A 155 -5.50 13.63 -11.88
C ILE A 155 -4.15 13.77 -11.18
N TYR A 156 -3.18 14.47 -11.76
CA TYR A 156 -1.88 14.75 -11.15
C TYR A 156 -2.04 15.33 -9.73
N ASN A 157 -2.90 16.36 -9.58
CA ASN A 157 -3.13 16.99 -8.28
C ASN A 157 -3.73 16.01 -7.26
N ASN A 158 -4.65 15.14 -7.69
CA ASN A 158 -5.18 14.08 -6.85
C ASN A 158 -4.10 13.07 -6.44
N LEU A 159 -3.34 12.55 -7.42
CA LEU A 159 -2.24 11.61 -7.21
C LEU A 159 -1.21 12.18 -6.23
N LYS A 160 -0.81 13.45 -6.40
CA LYS A 160 0.07 14.15 -5.46
C LYS A 160 -0.45 14.07 -4.03
N GLN A 161 -1.73 14.37 -3.79
CA GLN A 161 -2.31 14.30 -2.44
C GLN A 161 -2.36 12.86 -1.91
N GLN A 162 -2.69 11.88 -2.76
CA GLN A 162 -2.67 10.47 -2.39
C GLN A 162 -1.27 10.01 -2.00
N LEU A 163 -0.25 10.28 -2.84
CA LEU A 163 1.13 9.90 -2.60
C LEU A 163 1.69 10.58 -1.34
N ILE A 164 1.42 11.87 -1.12
CA ILE A 164 1.78 12.57 0.12
C ILE A 164 1.13 11.90 1.34
N THR A 165 -0.14 11.47 1.23
CA THR A 165 -0.84 10.75 2.31
C THR A 165 -0.23 9.36 2.58
N LEU A 166 0.33 8.72 1.55
CA LEU A 166 0.94 7.39 1.65
C LEU A 166 2.39 7.43 2.14
N PHE A 167 3.17 8.38 1.64
CA PHE A 167 4.63 8.44 1.80
C PHE A 167 5.11 9.56 2.72
N GLY A 168 4.26 10.55 3.00
CA GLY A 168 4.57 11.73 3.78
C GLY A 168 4.99 12.91 2.92
N ASN A 169 5.23 14.05 3.58
CA ASN A 169 5.55 15.32 2.93
C ASN A 169 7.06 15.49 2.67
N GLN A 170 7.84 14.41 2.71
CA GLN A 170 9.27 14.43 2.41
C GLN A 170 9.44 13.78 1.04
N TYR A 171 9.63 14.63 0.04
CA TYR A 171 9.84 14.27 -1.35
C TYR A 171 10.74 15.31 -2.01
N GLU A 172 11.45 14.89 -3.04
CA GLU A 172 12.18 15.79 -3.91
C GLU A 172 11.23 16.32 -4.99
N GLN A 173 11.47 17.55 -5.43
CA GLN A 173 10.69 18.18 -6.49
C GLN A 173 11.65 18.71 -7.56
N SER A 174 11.36 18.40 -8.81
CA SER A 174 12.07 18.96 -9.97
C SER A 174 11.10 19.62 -10.95
N ASP A 175 11.60 20.61 -11.69
CA ASP A 175 10.86 21.24 -12.77
C ASP A 175 10.74 20.25 -13.93
N SER A 176 9.51 20.02 -14.39
CA SER A 176 9.22 19.19 -15.57
C SER A 176 9.36 19.99 -16.88
N GLY A 177 9.51 21.31 -16.80
CA GLY A 177 9.61 22.20 -17.95
C GLY A 177 8.28 22.37 -18.68
N GLN A 178 8.26 23.26 -19.67
CA GLN A 178 7.16 23.39 -20.66
C GLN A 178 5.74 23.62 -20.08
N GLY A 179 5.64 24.13 -18.84
CA GLY A 179 4.35 24.43 -18.19
C GLY A 179 3.65 23.22 -17.56
N TYR A 180 4.32 22.07 -17.48
CA TYR A 180 3.80 20.91 -16.76
C TYR A 180 3.94 21.06 -15.25
N PRO A 181 3.12 20.35 -14.44
CA PRO A 181 3.33 20.24 -13.01
C PRO A 181 4.66 19.55 -12.67
N PRO A 182 5.31 19.93 -11.57
CA PRO A 182 6.64 19.44 -11.23
C PRO A 182 6.66 17.94 -10.96
N ALA A 183 7.76 17.27 -11.29
CA ALA A 183 7.92 15.88 -10.92
C ALA A 183 8.22 15.75 -9.42
N LEU A 184 7.62 14.74 -8.78
CA LEU A 184 7.82 14.45 -7.35
C LEU A 184 8.50 13.10 -7.17
N VAL A 185 9.49 13.03 -6.28
CA VAL A 185 10.20 11.78 -6.01
C VAL A 185 10.16 11.46 -4.52
N PHE A 186 9.64 10.29 -4.18
CA PHE A 186 9.54 9.78 -2.80
C PHE A 186 10.52 8.61 -2.62
N HIS A 187 11.31 8.67 -1.56
CA HIS A 187 12.25 7.61 -1.18
C HIS A 187 11.63 6.75 -0.08
N LYS A 188 11.47 5.46 -0.34
CA LYS A 188 10.85 4.55 0.63
C LYS A 188 11.39 3.13 0.53
N ASP A 189 11.99 2.66 1.63
CA ASP A 189 12.40 1.27 1.81
C ASP A 189 13.29 0.74 0.65
N GLY A 190 14.22 1.57 0.16
CA GLY A 190 15.12 1.25 -0.97
C GLY A 190 14.48 1.40 -2.36
N LEU A 191 13.27 1.97 -2.43
CA LEU A 191 12.55 2.24 -3.67
C LEU A 191 12.46 3.75 -3.90
N VAL A 192 12.51 4.12 -5.17
CA VAL A 192 12.18 5.44 -5.69
C VAL A 192 10.78 5.37 -6.28
N ILE A 193 9.86 6.19 -5.76
CA ILE A 193 8.50 6.34 -6.29
C ILE A 193 8.39 7.73 -6.91
N ALA A 194 8.25 7.82 -8.22
CA ALA A 194 8.17 9.10 -8.94
C ALA A 194 6.75 9.35 -9.47
N LEU A 195 6.24 10.57 -9.29
CA LEU A 195 5.09 11.11 -10.00
C LEU A 195 5.61 12.08 -11.06
N SER A 196 5.48 11.75 -12.33
CA SER A 196 5.89 12.58 -13.46
C SER A 196 4.68 12.98 -14.29
N TYR A 197 4.68 14.22 -14.78
CA TYR A 197 3.77 14.65 -15.84
C TYR A 197 4.57 15.53 -16.79
N ASP A 198 4.73 15.07 -18.03
CA ASP A 198 5.48 15.74 -19.08
C ASP A 198 4.85 15.44 -20.46
N ALA A 199 5.62 15.64 -21.53
CA ALA A 199 5.18 15.38 -22.90
C ALA A 199 4.91 13.90 -23.19
N ASP A 200 5.53 12.99 -22.43
CA ASP A 200 5.38 11.54 -22.58
C ASP A 200 4.21 10.99 -21.77
N GLY A 201 3.63 11.79 -20.88
CA GLY A 201 2.40 11.46 -20.17
C GLY A 201 2.42 11.71 -18.68
N LEU A 202 1.34 11.28 -18.01
CA LEU A 202 1.22 11.29 -16.55
C LEU A 202 1.45 9.88 -16.01
N ALA A 203 2.48 9.70 -15.18
CA ALA A 203 2.82 8.40 -14.65
C ALA A 203 3.19 8.42 -13.16
N VAL A 204 2.95 7.28 -12.50
CA VAL A 204 3.56 6.93 -11.21
C VAL A 204 4.46 5.73 -11.43
N THR A 205 5.77 5.89 -11.26
CA THR A 205 6.76 4.83 -11.49
C THR A 205 7.45 4.42 -10.19
N VAL A 206 7.90 3.17 -10.16
CA VAL A 206 8.66 2.58 -9.06
C VAL A 206 9.90 1.91 -9.60
N THR A 207 11.05 2.33 -9.07
CA THR A 207 12.39 1.82 -9.41
C THR A 207 13.20 1.58 -8.13
N SER A 208 14.38 0.97 -8.24
CA SER A 208 15.31 0.84 -7.12
C SER A 208 16.08 2.14 -6.92
N GLU A 209 16.44 2.44 -5.67
CA GLU A 209 17.52 3.40 -5.42
C GLU A 209 18.81 2.88 -6.05
N GLN A 210 19.52 3.75 -6.78
CA GLN A 210 20.82 3.44 -7.39
C GLN A 210 21.94 3.47 -6.36
#